data_AF-A0A9E3B8E5-F1
#
_entry.id   AF-A0A9E3B8E5-F1
#
_cell.length_a   1.000
_cell.length_b   1.000
_cell.length_c   1.000
_cell.angle_alpha   90.00
_cell.angle_beta   90.00
_cell.angle_gamma   90.00
#
_symmetry.space_group_name_H-M   'P 1'
#
loop_
_entity.id
_entity.type
_entity.pdbx_description
1 polymer ?
#
loop_
_entity_poly.entity_id
_entity_poly.type
_entity_poly.pdbx_seq_one_letter_code
_entity_poly.pdbx_strand_id
1 'polypeptide(L)'
;MWTSAAIVIDHHVLAEISIAGIICDVMGGLYLAYDLLGGRHGPLRFITRIVTYTLFFCLGYSILLGFPFGLIAGVGLGLALGLEFGYLNPLQAPPAFRGKRRSLFFGFLRGMCFGMAALFAFGWVFGLVFGLLTSIGLTSVYLLGFSPSSEFLVVEKPRLRPRAIVASIMRGISTGTAGAIAGLVSERGVASLLFGLEVGLVVGLVSAIVSIFSPFIEWWADNLPVRRLGTFGTFLLLFGLVLQSLQYWVTLFDIPVR
;
A
#
# COMPACT_ATOMS: atom_id res chain seq x y z
N MET A 1 -17.22 -39.95 -25.30
CA MET A 1 -17.86 -39.13 -24.25
C MET A 1 -16.80 -38.20 -23.68
N TRP A 2 -16.70 -37.00 -24.23
CA TRP A 2 -15.84 -35.95 -23.68
C TRP A 2 -16.73 -35.15 -22.73
N THR A 3 -16.56 -35.33 -21.43
CA THR A 3 -17.17 -34.44 -20.44
C THR A 3 -16.46 -33.11 -20.57
N SER A 4 -17.05 -32.19 -21.34
CA SER A 4 -16.67 -30.78 -21.33
C SER A 4 -16.76 -30.32 -19.87
N ALA A 5 -15.61 -30.12 -19.23
CA ALA A 5 -15.55 -29.43 -17.96
C ALA A 5 -16.13 -28.03 -18.22
N ALA A 6 -17.40 -27.83 -17.88
CA ALA A 6 -18.04 -26.53 -18.00
C ALA A 6 -17.25 -25.58 -17.10
N ILE A 7 -16.53 -24.64 -17.71
CA ILE A 7 -15.86 -23.55 -16.99
C ILE A 7 -17.01 -22.70 -16.43
N VAL A 8 -17.30 -22.87 -15.15
CA VAL A 8 -18.25 -22.03 -14.42
C VAL A 8 -17.45 -20.88 -13.82
N ILE A 9 -17.81 -19.65 -14.19
CA ILE A 9 -17.15 -18.44 -13.69
C ILE A 9 -17.99 -17.88 -12.53
N ASP A 10 -17.35 -17.48 -11.44
CA ASP A 10 -18.02 -16.88 -10.29
C ASP A 10 -18.29 -15.38 -10.55
N HIS A 11 -19.47 -14.88 -10.16
CA HIS A 11 -19.80 -13.45 -10.19
C HIS A 11 -18.75 -12.58 -9.49
N HIS A 12 -18.15 -13.08 -8.41
CA HIS A 12 -17.13 -12.35 -7.66
C HIS A 12 -15.88 -12.12 -8.49
N VAL A 13 -15.42 -13.15 -9.21
CA VAL A 13 -14.25 -13.07 -10.09
C VAL A 13 -14.52 -12.10 -11.23
N LEU A 14 -15.73 -12.13 -11.80
CA LEU A 14 -16.11 -11.22 -12.87
C LEU A 14 -16.17 -9.76 -12.41
N ALA A 15 -16.65 -9.53 -11.18
CA ALA A 15 -16.69 -8.21 -10.55
C ALA A 15 -15.28 -7.71 -10.23
N GLU A 16 -14.39 -8.56 -9.71
CA GLU A 16 -12.98 -8.22 -9.46
C GLU A 16 -12.26 -7.80 -10.74
N ILE A 17 -12.44 -8.55 -11.84
CA ILE A 17 -11.88 -8.21 -13.15
C ILE A 17 -12.41 -6.86 -13.64
N SER A 18 -13.71 -6.58 -13.44
CA SER A 18 -14.32 -5.30 -13.78
C SER A 18 -13.68 -4.13 -13.04
N ILE A 19 -13.54 -4.28 -11.73
CA ILE A 19 -12.99 -3.24 -10.86
C ILE A 19 -11.54 -2.98 -11.24
N ALA A 20 -10.76 -4.04 -11.49
CA ALA A 20 -9.40 -3.92 -12.00
C ALA A 20 -9.36 -3.15 -13.33
N GLY A 21 -10.27 -3.46 -14.27
CA GLY A 21 -10.38 -2.74 -15.53
C GLY A 21 -10.70 -1.25 -15.35
N ILE A 22 -11.67 -0.90 -14.51
CA ILE A 22 -12.02 0.49 -14.19
C ILE A 22 -10.82 1.24 -13.58
N ILE A 23 -10.08 0.60 -12.67
CA ILE A 23 -8.87 1.20 -12.08
C ILE A 23 -7.82 1.46 -13.16
N CYS A 24 -7.60 0.51 -14.08
CA CYS A 24 -6.69 0.68 -15.22
C CYS A 24 -7.10 1.84 -16.12
N ASP A 25 -8.40 1.99 -16.42
CA ASP A 25 -8.90 3.09 -17.25
C ASP A 25 -8.75 4.45 -16.58
N VAL A 26 -9.10 4.55 -15.29
CA VAL A 26 -8.93 5.79 -14.51
C VAL A 26 -7.47 6.19 -14.46
N MET A 27 -6.57 5.22 -14.18
CA MET A 27 -5.13 5.47 -14.20
C MET A 27 -4.63 5.86 -15.59
N GLY A 28 -5.07 5.15 -16.63
CA GLY A 28 -4.71 5.42 -18.02
C GLY A 28 -5.12 6.82 -18.48
N GLY A 29 -6.34 7.22 -18.15
CA GLY A 29 -6.87 8.57 -18.40
C GLY A 29 -6.10 9.65 -17.66
N LEU A 30 -5.77 9.43 -16.37
CA LEU A 30 -4.93 10.33 -15.60
C LEU A 30 -3.52 10.49 -16.20
N TYR A 31 -2.93 9.40 -16.69
CA TYR A 31 -1.64 9.44 -17.39
C TYR A 31 -1.69 10.19 -18.72
N LEU A 32 -2.78 10.06 -19.48
CA LEU A 32 -2.99 10.81 -20.73
C LEU A 32 -3.24 12.30 -20.47
N ALA A 33 -3.93 12.64 -19.39
CA ALA A 33 -4.18 14.01 -18.96
C ALA A 33 -2.98 14.66 -18.25
N TYR A 34 -1.79 14.05 -18.26
CA TYR A 34 -0.62 14.54 -17.54
C TYR A 34 -0.26 16.00 -17.85
N ASP A 35 -0.25 16.36 -19.13
CA ASP A 35 0.08 17.73 -19.56
C ASP A 35 -1.00 18.73 -19.12
N LEU A 36 -2.27 18.33 -19.13
CA LEU A 36 -3.41 19.12 -18.61
C LEU A 36 -3.36 19.29 -17.08
N LEU A 37 -2.85 18.27 -16.38
CA LEU A 37 -2.73 18.26 -14.92
C LEU A 37 -1.45 18.95 -14.43
N GLY A 38 -0.77 19.78 -15.24
CA GLY A 38 0.36 20.58 -14.77
C GLY A 38 1.71 19.86 -14.77
N GLY A 39 1.82 18.74 -15.49
CA GLY A 39 3.09 18.08 -15.79
C GLY A 39 3.93 17.76 -14.56
N ARG A 40 5.20 18.20 -14.56
CA ARG A 40 6.20 17.84 -13.53
C ARG A 40 5.84 18.24 -12.09
N HIS A 41 4.95 19.22 -11.91
CA HIS A 41 4.51 19.68 -10.58
C HIS A 41 3.05 19.34 -10.29
N GLY A 42 2.41 18.54 -11.15
CA GLY A 42 1.00 18.20 -11.08
C GLY A 42 0.63 17.12 -10.06
N PRO A 43 -0.68 16.96 -9.76
CA PRO A 43 -1.20 15.90 -8.88
C PRO A 43 -0.92 14.48 -9.38
N LEU A 44 -0.56 14.28 -10.66
CA LEU A 44 -0.28 12.94 -11.17
C LEU A 44 0.92 12.28 -10.48
N ARG A 45 1.95 13.06 -10.12
CA ARG A 45 3.10 12.57 -9.36
C ARG A 45 2.66 12.00 -8.01
N PHE A 46 1.76 12.70 -7.35
CA PHE A 46 1.21 12.30 -6.06
C PHE A 46 0.35 11.02 -6.17
N ILE A 47 -0.52 10.95 -7.17
CA ILE A 47 -1.34 9.75 -7.42
C ILE A 47 -0.45 8.55 -7.76
N THR A 48 0.56 8.74 -8.61
CA THR A 48 1.49 7.68 -9.00
C THR A 48 2.24 7.12 -7.79
N ARG A 49 2.69 7.98 -6.86
CA ARG A 49 3.30 7.55 -5.60
C ARG A 49 2.34 6.72 -4.77
N ILE A 50 1.13 7.23 -4.53
CA ILE A 50 0.10 6.52 -3.75
C ILE A 50 -0.16 5.13 -4.32
N VAL A 51 -0.37 5.03 -5.62
CA VAL A 51 -0.67 3.76 -6.29
C VAL A 51 0.51 2.81 -6.21
N THR A 52 1.73 3.30 -6.48
CA THR A 52 2.92 2.46 -6.44
C THR A 52 3.16 1.92 -5.03
N TYR A 53 3.13 2.77 -4.00
CA TYR A 53 3.31 2.30 -2.62
C TYR A 53 2.18 1.36 -2.18
N THR A 54 0.94 1.63 -2.59
CA THR A 54 -0.19 0.75 -2.32
C THR A 54 0.03 -0.63 -2.91
N LEU A 55 0.47 -0.73 -4.17
CA LEU A 55 0.77 -2.01 -4.82
C LEU A 55 1.91 -2.74 -4.11
N PHE A 56 3.01 -2.06 -3.79
CA PHE A 56 4.14 -2.67 -3.08
C PHE A 56 3.73 -3.24 -1.72
N PHE A 57 2.98 -2.48 -0.92
CA PHE A 57 2.51 -2.97 0.36
C PHE A 57 1.42 -4.04 0.22
N CYS A 58 0.47 -3.89 -0.71
CA CYS A 58 -0.56 -4.91 -0.95
C CYS A 58 0.09 -6.24 -1.33
N LEU A 59 1.02 -6.25 -2.28
CA LEU A 59 1.72 -7.47 -2.70
C LEU A 59 2.58 -8.03 -1.56
N GLY A 60 3.40 -7.18 -0.93
CA GLY A 60 4.30 -7.60 0.14
C GLY A 60 3.56 -8.24 1.32
N TYR A 61 2.46 -7.63 1.76
CA TYR A 61 1.67 -8.17 2.86
C TYR A 61 0.74 -9.32 2.44
N SER A 62 0.17 -9.30 1.23
CA SER A 62 -0.74 -10.37 0.79
C SER A 62 -0.03 -11.70 0.61
N ILE A 63 1.21 -11.68 0.10
CA ILE A 63 2.02 -12.89 -0.08
C ILE A 63 2.39 -13.52 1.27
N LEU A 64 2.68 -12.69 2.28
CA LEU A 64 3.26 -13.16 3.54
C LEU A 64 2.22 -13.36 4.66
N LEU A 65 1.16 -12.55 4.71
CA LEU A 65 0.16 -12.55 5.80
C LEU A 65 -1.26 -12.88 5.29
N GLY A 66 -1.40 -13.17 4.00
CA GLY A 66 -2.67 -13.48 3.36
C GLY A 66 -3.37 -12.25 2.75
N PHE A 67 -4.21 -12.54 1.75
CA PHE A 67 -4.87 -11.53 0.92
C PHE A 67 -5.70 -10.48 1.66
N PRO A 68 -6.62 -10.80 2.59
CA PRO A 68 -7.46 -9.79 3.22
C PRO A 68 -6.65 -8.84 4.10
N PHE A 69 -5.65 -9.37 4.82
CA PHE A 69 -4.75 -8.55 5.62
C PHE A 69 -3.92 -7.63 4.72
N GLY A 70 -3.35 -8.21 3.65
CA GLY A 70 -2.50 -7.47 2.74
C GLY A 70 -3.22 -6.36 1.98
N LEU A 71 -4.47 -6.56 1.61
CA LEU A 71 -5.28 -5.53 0.95
C LEU A 71 -5.58 -4.36 1.89
N ILE A 72 -6.07 -4.62 3.10
CA ILE A 72 -6.42 -3.55 4.06
C ILE A 72 -5.18 -2.80 4.53
N ALA A 73 -4.15 -3.53 4.96
CA ALA A 73 -2.89 -2.93 5.40
C ALA A 73 -2.19 -2.23 4.23
N GLY A 74 -2.18 -2.84 3.05
CA GLY A 74 -1.49 -2.31 1.87
C GLY A 74 -2.09 -1.02 1.34
N VAL A 75 -3.42 -0.95 1.22
CA VAL A 75 -4.13 0.28 0.85
C VAL A 75 -3.91 1.36 1.89
N GLY A 76 -4.10 1.05 3.18
CA GLY A 76 -3.92 2.02 4.26
C GLY A 76 -2.50 2.60 4.35
N LEU A 77 -1.49 1.73 4.29
CA LEU A 77 -0.07 2.13 4.40
C LEU A 77 0.44 2.79 3.13
N GLY A 78 0.01 2.32 1.95
CA GLY A 78 0.35 2.92 0.67
C GLY A 78 -0.18 4.35 0.54
N LEU A 79 -1.45 4.56 0.91
CA LEU A 79 -2.04 5.89 1.02
C LEU A 79 -1.29 6.75 2.03
N ALA A 80 -1.04 6.24 3.25
CA ALA A 80 -0.33 6.99 4.29
C ALA A 80 1.07 7.42 3.83
N LEU A 81 1.83 6.54 3.18
CA LEU A 81 3.19 6.85 2.69
C LEU A 81 3.17 7.81 1.49
N GLY A 82 2.26 7.60 0.52
CA GLY A 82 2.11 8.50 -0.62
C GLY A 82 1.68 9.90 -0.20
N LEU A 83 0.76 10.00 0.77
CA LEU A 83 0.37 11.26 1.40
C LEU A 83 1.56 11.93 2.12
N GLU A 84 2.28 11.17 2.95
CA GLU A 84 3.43 11.68 3.70
C GLU A 84 4.50 12.27 2.77
N PHE A 85 4.80 11.61 1.65
CA PHE A 85 5.77 12.10 0.67
C PHE A 85 5.23 13.22 -0.24
N GLY A 86 3.93 13.26 -0.51
CA GLY A 86 3.30 14.40 -1.18
C GLY A 86 3.44 15.70 -0.39
N TYR A 87 3.20 15.62 0.92
CA TYR A 87 3.31 16.76 1.83
C TYR A 87 4.75 17.09 2.26
N LEU A 88 5.78 16.50 1.62
CA LEU A 88 7.17 16.92 1.82
C LEU A 88 7.52 18.21 1.07
N ASN A 89 6.78 18.54 0.00
CA ASN A 89 6.94 19.82 -0.69
C ASN A 89 6.35 20.96 0.16
N PRO A 90 7.14 21.96 0.59
CA PRO A 90 6.65 23.05 1.45
C PRO A 90 5.51 23.86 0.83
N LEU A 91 5.43 23.89 -0.51
CA LEU A 91 4.39 24.59 -1.27
C LEU A 91 3.03 23.86 -1.27
N GLN A 92 3.00 22.56 -0.97
CA GLN A 92 1.79 21.73 -1.01
C GLN A 92 1.33 21.26 0.39
N ALA A 93 2.13 21.48 1.43
CA ALA A 93 1.81 21.07 2.79
C ALA A 93 0.89 22.08 3.49
N PRO A 94 -0.29 21.67 4.02
CA PRO A 94 -1.10 22.53 4.84
C PRO A 94 -0.30 23.00 6.08
N PRO A 95 -0.49 24.24 6.57
CA PRO A 95 0.25 24.76 7.73
C PRO A 95 0.07 23.90 8.98
N ALA A 96 -1.06 23.19 9.12
CA ALA A 96 -1.33 22.26 10.22
C ALA A 96 -0.41 21.02 10.25
N PHE A 97 0.17 20.64 9.11
CA PHE A 97 1.02 19.45 8.95
C PHE A 97 2.52 19.76 8.90
N ARG A 98 2.97 20.91 9.43
CA ARG A 98 4.40 21.21 9.58
C ARG A 98 4.98 20.63 10.88
N GLY A 99 6.18 20.04 10.78
CA GLY A 99 6.96 19.58 11.93
C GLY A 99 6.51 18.25 12.53
N LYS A 100 6.79 18.05 13.83
CA LYS A 100 6.60 16.77 14.54
C LYS A 100 5.14 16.25 14.53
N ARG A 101 4.14 17.13 14.41
CA ARG A 101 2.72 16.75 14.35
C ARG A 101 2.38 15.85 13.16
N ARG A 102 3.08 16.04 12.03
CA ARG A 102 2.91 15.20 10.84
C ARG A 102 3.34 13.76 11.11
N SER A 103 4.52 13.59 11.69
CA SER A 103 5.07 12.28 12.02
C SER A 103 4.20 11.55 13.05
N LEU A 104 3.61 12.28 14.00
CA LEU A 104 2.63 11.72 14.94
C LEU A 104 1.39 11.19 14.22
N PHE A 105 0.78 12.01 13.34
CA PHE A 105 -0.43 11.64 12.62
C PHE A 105 -0.21 10.41 11.74
N PHE A 106 0.87 10.37 10.96
CA PHE A 106 1.15 9.21 10.10
C PHE A 106 1.57 7.97 10.90
N GLY A 107 2.29 8.12 12.01
CA GLY A 107 2.60 7.01 12.91
C GLY A 107 1.34 6.35 13.48
N PHE A 108 0.41 7.18 13.95
CA PHE A 108 -0.90 6.73 14.44
C PHE A 108 -1.75 6.09 13.34
N LEU A 109 -1.87 6.75 12.19
CA LEU A 109 -2.65 6.24 11.06
C LEU A 109 -2.17 4.86 10.61
N ARG A 110 -0.85 4.66 10.51
CA ARG A 110 -0.27 3.36 10.13
C ARG A 110 -0.60 2.27 11.15
N GLY A 111 -0.50 2.57 12.45
CA GLY A 111 -0.86 1.62 13.50
C GLY A 111 -2.34 1.24 13.46
N MET A 112 -3.22 2.20 13.19
CA MET A 112 -4.65 1.93 12.99
C MET A 112 -4.94 1.08 11.76
N CYS A 113 -4.23 1.29 10.63
CA CYS A 113 -4.36 0.42 9.46
C CYS A 113 -3.98 -1.03 9.77
N PHE A 114 -2.91 -1.25 10.53
CA PHE A 114 -2.53 -2.59 10.98
C PHE A 114 -3.58 -3.20 11.93
N GLY A 115 -4.11 -2.41 12.86
CA GLY A 115 -5.20 -2.84 13.74
C GLY A 115 -6.46 -3.25 13.00
N MET A 116 -6.88 -2.46 12.01
CA MET A 116 -8.02 -2.79 11.14
C MET A 116 -7.78 -4.06 10.34
N ALA A 117 -6.59 -4.23 9.75
CA ALA A 117 -6.25 -5.45 9.02
C ALA A 117 -6.26 -6.69 9.94
N ALA A 118 -5.73 -6.55 11.16
CA ALA A 118 -5.71 -7.60 12.16
C ALA A 118 -7.11 -7.92 12.73
N LEU A 119 -8.02 -6.94 12.76
CA LEU A 119 -9.40 -7.12 13.21
C LEU A 119 -10.14 -8.17 12.35
N PHE A 120 -9.91 -8.14 11.03
CA PHE A 120 -10.49 -9.12 10.12
C PHE A 120 -9.88 -10.52 10.28
N ALA A 121 -8.61 -10.61 10.65
CA ALA A 121 -7.92 -11.91 10.77
C ALA A 121 -8.12 -12.58 12.14
N PHE A 122 -8.09 -11.83 13.24
CA PHE A 122 -8.08 -12.37 14.61
C PHE A 122 -9.17 -11.78 15.52
N GLY A 123 -10.11 -11.02 14.96
CA GLY A 123 -11.27 -10.48 15.68
C GLY A 123 -11.00 -9.13 16.35
N TRP A 124 -12.07 -8.57 16.92
CA TRP A 124 -12.11 -7.19 17.38
C TRP A 124 -11.18 -6.88 18.56
N VAL A 125 -11.07 -7.77 19.56
CA VAL A 125 -10.21 -7.55 20.73
C VAL A 125 -8.74 -7.46 20.30
N PHE A 126 -8.27 -8.44 19.52
CA PHE A 126 -6.91 -8.46 19.02
C PHE A 126 -6.63 -7.23 18.15
N GLY A 127 -7.50 -6.94 17.17
CA GLY A 127 -7.32 -5.81 16.26
C GLY A 127 -7.26 -4.45 16.98
N LEU A 128 -8.10 -4.22 17.99
CA LEU A 128 -8.10 -2.97 18.75
C LEU A 128 -6.84 -2.83 19.61
N VAL A 129 -6.48 -3.85 20.38
CA VAL A 129 -5.28 -3.81 21.25
C VAL A 129 -4.03 -3.69 20.39
N PHE A 130 -3.93 -4.50 19.33
CA PHE A 130 -2.83 -4.45 18.39
C PHE A 130 -2.72 -3.09 17.70
N GLY A 131 -3.84 -2.55 17.20
CA GLY A 131 -3.87 -1.25 16.54
C GLY A 131 -3.44 -0.11 17.45
N LEU A 132 -3.92 -0.07 18.69
CA LEU A 132 -3.53 0.95 19.68
C LEU A 132 -2.05 0.85 20.06
N LEU A 133 -1.59 -0.35 20.43
CA LEU A 133 -0.18 -0.56 20.80
C LEU A 133 0.76 -0.27 19.65
N THR A 134 0.41 -0.71 18.43
CA THR A 134 1.20 -0.45 17.22
C THR A 134 1.21 1.04 16.89
N SER A 135 0.09 1.75 17.08
CA SER A 135 0.03 3.20 16.90
C SER A 135 0.98 3.91 17.86
N ILE A 136 0.96 3.55 19.15
CA ILE A 136 1.86 4.12 20.16
C ILE A 136 3.33 3.79 19.82
N GLY A 137 3.60 2.54 19.46
CA GLY A 137 4.94 2.05 19.14
C GLY A 137 5.53 2.74 17.91
N LEU A 138 4.79 2.80 16.80
CA LEU A 138 5.23 3.48 15.58
C LEU A 138 5.36 4.99 15.80
N THR A 139 4.43 5.60 16.53
CA THR A 139 4.51 7.02 16.87
C THR A 139 5.77 7.33 17.68
N SER A 140 6.12 6.47 18.64
CA SER A 140 7.35 6.59 19.44
C SER A 140 8.61 6.48 18.56
N VAL A 141 8.66 5.50 17.65
CA VAL A 141 9.76 5.35 16.68
C VAL A 141 9.91 6.60 15.81
N TYR A 142 8.80 7.24 15.45
CA TYR A 142 8.81 8.44 14.61
C TYR A 142 9.29 9.67 15.38
N LEU A 143 8.94 9.76 16.66
CA LEU A 143 9.45 10.81 17.55
C LEU A 143 10.97 10.72 17.77
N LEU A 144 11.54 9.51 17.70
CA LEU A 144 12.98 9.28 17.74
C LEU A 144 13.70 9.64 16.43
N GLY A 145 12.99 10.09 15.41
CA GLY A 145 13.57 10.53 14.13
C GLY A 145 13.76 9.41 13.10
N PHE A 146 13.12 8.25 13.29
CA PHE A 146 13.10 7.14 12.33
C PHE A 146 11.83 7.16 11.45
N SER A 147 11.39 8.36 11.06
CA SER A 147 10.27 8.51 10.13
C SER A 147 10.72 8.34 8.67
N PRO A 148 9.89 7.78 7.78
CA PRO A 148 10.19 7.70 6.35
C PRO A 148 10.52 9.07 5.75
N SER A 149 9.82 10.12 6.21
CA SER A 149 10.05 11.49 5.77
C SER A 149 11.39 12.10 6.19
N SER A 150 12.01 11.65 7.29
CA SER A 150 13.35 12.11 7.70
C SER A 150 14.49 11.39 6.97
N GLU A 151 14.20 10.22 6.38
CA GLU A 151 15.11 9.50 5.50
C GLU A 151 15.10 10.06 4.08
N PHE A 152 14.00 10.72 3.69
CA PHE A 152 13.82 11.31 2.39
C PHE A 152 14.60 12.63 2.27
N LEU A 153 15.60 12.64 1.39
CA LEU A 153 16.19 13.85 0.85
C LEU A 153 15.96 13.82 -0.65
N VAL A 154 15.45 14.92 -1.22
CA VAL A 154 15.38 15.13 -2.68
C VAL A 154 16.81 15.24 -3.19
N VAL A 155 17.46 14.11 -3.41
CA VAL A 155 18.80 14.04 -3.97
C VAL A 155 18.68 13.42 -5.35
N GLU A 156 19.36 13.99 -6.33
CA GLU A 156 19.34 13.59 -7.74
C GLU A 156 19.76 12.12 -8.00
N LYS A 157 20.29 11.41 -7.00
CA LYS A 157 20.74 10.01 -7.12
C LYS A 157 20.23 9.15 -5.97
N PRO A 158 19.70 7.94 -6.25
CA PRO A 158 19.26 7.01 -5.23
C PRO A 158 20.43 6.59 -4.34
N ARG A 159 20.30 6.78 -3.03
CA ARG A 159 21.31 6.36 -2.04
C ARG A 159 20.64 5.60 -0.91
N LEU A 160 21.05 4.36 -0.72
CA LEU A 160 20.66 3.57 0.45
C LEU A 160 21.42 4.09 1.67
N ARG A 161 20.70 4.45 2.73
CA ARG A 161 21.30 4.82 4.01
C ARG A 161 21.14 3.68 5.01
N PRO A 162 22.19 3.31 5.77
CA PRO A 162 22.10 2.31 6.84
C PRO A 162 20.99 2.62 7.86
N ARG A 163 20.71 3.92 8.07
CA ARG A 163 19.62 4.38 8.95
C ARG A 163 18.24 3.87 8.51
N ALA A 164 17.98 3.70 7.22
CA ALA A 164 16.70 3.20 6.73
C ALA A 164 16.49 1.72 7.09
N ILE A 165 17.58 0.93 7.07
CA ILE A 165 17.56 -0.47 7.53
C ILE A 165 17.29 -0.50 9.04
N VAL A 166 18.00 0.32 9.82
CA VAL A 166 17.76 0.41 11.27
C VAL A 166 16.33 0.83 11.58
N ALA A 167 15.78 1.82 10.87
CA ALA A 167 14.40 2.25 11.03
C ALA A 167 13.41 1.12 10.70
N SER A 168 13.66 0.34 9.64
CA SER A 168 12.82 -0.81 9.29
C SER A 168 12.82 -1.89 10.38
N ILE A 169 13.98 -2.17 10.98
CA ILE A 169 14.12 -3.10 12.10
C ILE A 169 13.36 -2.57 13.32
N MET A 170 13.53 -1.29 13.66
CA MET A 170 12.83 -0.70 14.82
C MET A 170 11.31 -0.70 14.62
N ARG A 171 10.81 -0.45 13.41
CA ARG A 171 9.38 -0.59 13.07
C ARG A 171 8.91 -2.03 13.21
N GLY A 172 9.70 -3.01 12.75
CA GLY A 172 9.40 -4.43 12.89
C GLY A 172 9.37 -4.90 14.35
N ILE A 173 10.34 -4.49 15.17
CA ILE A 173 10.37 -4.79 16.60
C ILE A 173 9.16 -4.18 17.31
N SER A 174 8.89 -2.90 17.05
CA SER A 174 7.78 -2.17 17.65
C SER A 174 6.41 -2.78 17.32
N THR A 175 6.21 -3.18 16.06
CA THR A 175 4.98 -3.87 15.61
C THR A 175 4.90 -5.31 16.14
N GLY A 176 6.03 -6.03 16.17
CA GLY A 176 6.09 -7.39 16.69
C GLY A 176 5.82 -7.48 18.20
N THR A 177 6.37 -6.56 19.00
CA THR A 177 6.09 -6.50 20.44
C THR A 177 4.63 -6.12 20.71
N ALA A 178 4.07 -5.17 19.96
CA ALA A 178 2.65 -4.84 20.03
C ALA A 178 1.77 -6.05 19.69
N GLY A 179 2.14 -6.81 18.67
CA GLY A 179 1.46 -8.05 18.26
C GLY A 179 1.52 -9.14 19.34
N ALA A 180 2.70 -9.36 19.92
CA ALA A 180 2.88 -10.33 20.99
C ALA A 180 2.03 -9.99 22.23
N ILE A 181 2.02 -8.72 22.65
CA ILE A 181 1.20 -8.26 23.79
C ILE A 181 -0.29 -8.42 23.46
N ALA A 182 -0.74 -8.02 22.26
CA ALA A 182 -2.12 -8.19 21.83
C ALA A 182 -2.53 -9.67 21.78
N GLY A 183 -1.61 -10.55 21.39
CA GLY A 183 -1.79 -12.00 21.36
C GLY A 183 -2.01 -12.58 22.76
N LEU A 184 -1.22 -12.14 23.74
CA LEU A 184 -1.37 -12.53 25.15
C LEU A 184 -2.71 -12.07 25.74
N VAL A 185 -3.12 -10.83 25.46
CA VAL A 185 -4.37 -10.25 25.97
C VAL A 185 -5.61 -10.93 25.37
N SER A 186 -5.52 -11.44 24.15
CA SER A 186 -6.69 -11.99 23.44
C SER A 186 -7.03 -13.44 23.85
N GLU A 187 -6.29 -14.07 24.77
CA GLU A 187 -6.51 -15.43 25.31
C GLU A 187 -6.65 -16.57 24.26
N ARG A 188 -6.34 -16.32 22.99
CA ARG A 188 -6.44 -17.30 21.88
C ARG A 188 -5.25 -18.27 21.77
N GLY A 189 -4.46 -18.39 22.84
CA GLY A 189 -3.33 -19.31 22.94
C GLY A 189 -2.08 -18.89 22.16
N VAL A 190 -1.18 -19.84 21.92
CA VAL A 190 0.15 -19.60 21.33
C VAL A 190 0.08 -19.07 19.89
N ALA A 191 -0.98 -19.39 19.14
CA ALA A 191 -1.15 -19.00 17.74
C ALA A 191 -1.24 -17.47 17.56
N SER A 192 -1.93 -16.75 18.44
CA SER A 192 -2.04 -15.28 18.35
C SER A 192 -0.73 -14.57 18.65
N LEU A 193 0.10 -15.14 19.54
CA LEU A 193 1.44 -14.63 19.86
C LEU A 193 2.39 -14.83 18.68
N LEU A 194 2.41 -16.03 18.09
CA LEU A 194 3.22 -16.33 16.92
C LEU A 194 2.83 -15.44 15.74
N PHE A 195 1.53 -15.22 15.51
CA PHE A 195 1.06 -14.30 14.48
C PHE A 195 1.54 -12.87 14.74
N GLY A 196 1.49 -12.38 15.98
CA GLY A 196 2.01 -11.05 16.31
C GLY A 196 3.50 -10.88 15.98
N LEU A 197 4.31 -11.90 16.28
CA LEU A 197 5.73 -11.93 15.92
C LEU A 197 5.94 -12.00 14.40
N GLU A 198 5.16 -12.84 13.71
CA GLU A 198 5.17 -12.97 12.25
C GLU A 198 4.85 -11.64 11.57
N VAL A 199 3.80 -10.94 12.01
CA VAL A 199 3.45 -9.61 11.51
C VAL A 199 4.60 -8.64 11.74
N GLY A 200 5.24 -8.64 12.92
CA GLY A 200 6.40 -7.79 13.18
C GLY A 200 7.57 -8.03 12.23
N LEU A 201 7.90 -9.30 11.96
CA LEU A 201 8.93 -9.68 11.00
C LEU A 201 8.58 -9.25 9.58
N VAL A 202 7.36 -9.53 9.14
CA VAL A 202 6.87 -9.14 7.81
C VAL A 202 6.86 -7.62 7.65
N VAL A 203 6.40 -6.87 8.65
CA VAL A 203 6.40 -5.40 8.62
C VAL A 203 7.83 -4.86 8.54
N GLY A 204 8.77 -5.44 9.30
CA GLY A 204 10.19 -5.09 9.21
C GLY A 204 10.75 -5.34 7.81
N LEU A 205 10.52 -6.53 7.25
CA LEU A 205 11.00 -6.94 5.94
C LEU A 205 10.42 -6.08 4.81
N VAL A 206 9.09 -5.96 4.75
CA VAL A 206 8.40 -5.15 3.73
C VAL A 206 8.81 -3.69 3.86
N SER A 207 8.95 -3.16 5.09
CA SER A 207 9.48 -1.80 5.30
C SER A 207 10.89 -1.64 4.76
N ALA A 208 11.77 -2.63 4.93
CA ALA A 208 13.13 -2.59 4.42
C ALA A 208 13.15 -2.58 2.88
N ILE A 209 12.34 -3.46 2.26
CA ILE A 209 12.18 -3.52 0.80
C ILE A 209 11.67 -2.18 0.27
N VAL A 210 10.59 -1.64 0.84
CA VAL A 210 10.04 -0.35 0.41
C VAL A 210 11.04 0.78 0.62
N SER A 211 11.79 0.80 1.72
CA SER A 211 12.87 1.78 1.93
C SER A 211 13.99 1.68 0.88
N ILE A 212 14.29 0.47 0.37
CA ILE A 212 15.28 0.26 -0.70
C ILE A 212 14.73 0.75 -2.05
N PHE A 213 13.47 0.48 -2.36
CA PHE A 213 12.85 0.83 -3.64
C PHE A 213 12.32 2.27 -3.69
N SER A 214 12.02 2.89 -2.55
CA SER A 214 11.44 4.23 -2.48
C SER A 214 12.28 5.27 -3.24
N PRO A 215 13.61 5.37 -3.10
CA PRO A 215 14.42 6.29 -3.90
C PRO A 215 14.27 6.09 -5.42
N PHE A 216 14.07 4.84 -5.87
CA PHE A 216 13.86 4.53 -7.29
C PHE A 216 12.46 4.89 -7.77
N ILE A 217 11.43 4.60 -6.96
CA ILE A 217 10.03 4.98 -7.23
C ILE A 217 9.94 6.50 -7.37
N GLU A 218 10.63 7.21 -6.48
CA GLU A 218 10.64 8.66 -6.41
C GLU A 218 11.42 9.28 -7.56
N TRP A 219 12.61 8.76 -7.86
CA TRP A 219 13.36 9.16 -9.04
C TRP A 219 12.57 8.93 -10.34
N TRP A 220 11.86 7.80 -10.43
CA TRP A 220 11.02 7.48 -11.58
C TRP A 220 9.84 8.43 -11.67
N ALA A 221 9.12 8.67 -10.56
CA ALA A 221 8.02 9.63 -10.48
C ALA A 221 8.43 11.06 -10.91
N ASP A 222 9.69 11.44 -10.66
CA ASP A 222 10.22 12.79 -10.95
C ASP A 222 10.75 12.95 -12.38
N ASN A 223 11.23 11.86 -12.99
CA ASN A 223 11.94 11.90 -14.27
C ASN A 223 11.19 11.25 -15.43
N LEU A 224 9.90 10.95 -15.27
CA LEU A 224 9.10 10.33 -16.31
C LEU A 224 9.00 11.22 -17.57
N PRO A 225 9.54 10.78 -18.72
CA PRO A 225 9.44 11.56 -19.94
C PRO A 225 8.01 11.52 -20.48
N VAL A 226 7.47 12.69 -20.84
CA VAL A 226 6.08 12.91 -21.29
C VAL A 226 5.63 11.89 -22.34
N ARG A 227 6.49 11.59 -23.32
CA ARG A 227 6.19 10.62 -24.38
C ARG A 227 5.93 9.19 -23.87
N ARG A 228 6.65 8.75 -22.83
CA ARG A 228 6.45 7.41 -22.24
C ARG A 228 5.22 7.37 -21.35
N LEU A 229 4.88 8.47 -20.68
CA LEU A 229 3.64 8.60 -19.89
C LEU A 229 2.40 8.43 -20.76
N GLY A 230 2.35 9.10 -21.92
CA GLY A 230 1.24 8.94 -22.86
C GLY A 230 1.10 7.49 -23.35
N THR A 231 2.23 6.86 -23.71
CA THR A 231 2.24 5.45 -24.14
C THR A 231 1.75 4.51 -23.05
N PHE A 232 2.21 4.72 -21.80
CA PHE A 232 1.80 3.94 -20.65
C PHE A 232 0.32 4.14 -20.31
N GLY A 233 -0.18 5.37 -20.40
CA GLY A 233 -1.58 5.71 -20.21
C GLY A 233 -2.48 5.06 -21.25
N THR A 234 -2.12 5.13 -22.53
CA THR A 234 -2.84 4.42 -23.60
C THR A 234 -2.84 2.92 -23.37
N PHE A 235 -1.70 2.33 -23.00
CA PHE A 235 -1.61 0.89 -22.71
C PHE A 235 -2.53 0.48 -21.56
N LEU A 236 -2.53 1.24 -20.45
CA LEU A 236 -3.42 0.99 -19.32
C LEU A 236 -4.89 1.08 -19.69
N LEU A 237 -5.29 2.08 -20.48
CA LEU A 237 -6.66 2.26 -20.93
C LEU A 237 -7.09 1.13 -21.87
N LEU A 238 -6.25 0.74 -22.81
CA LEU A 238 -6.54 -0.42 -23.68
C LEU A 238 -6.63 -1.71 -22.86
N PHE A 239 -5.76 -1.89 -21.88
CA PHE A 239 -5.79 -3.05 -21.00
C PHE A 239 -7.06 -3.08 -20.12
N GLY A 240 -7.48 -1.94 -19.57
CA GLY A 240 -8.71 -1.81 -18.80
C GLY A 240 -9.96 -2.12 -19.62
N LEU A 241 -10.03 -1.58 -20.85
CA LEU A 241 -11.08 -1.92 -21.82
C LEU A 241 -11.11 -3.42 -22.15
N VAL A 242 -9.95 -4.06 -22.34
CA VAL A 242 -9.88 -5.51 -22.59
C VAL A 242 -10.42 -6.29 -21.38
N LEU A 243 -10.03 -5.93 -20.16
CA LEU A 243 -10.54 -6.58 -18.94
C LEU A 243 -12.05 -6.41 -18.79
N GLN A 244 -12.58 -5.21 -19.01
CA GLN A 244 -14.02 -4.96 -18.96
C GLN A 244 -14.76 -5.70 -20.08
N SER A 245 -14.15 -5.85 -21.26
CA SER A 245 -14.76 -6.58 -22.37
C SER A 245 -15.06 -8.04 -22.02
N LEU A 246 -14.27 -8.67 -21.13
CA LEU A 246 -14.46 -10.06 -20.71
C LEU A 246 -15.87 -10.32 -20.16
N GLN A 247 -16.48 -9.34 -19.49
CA GLN A 247 -17.85 -9.47 -18.99
C GLN A 247 -18.85 -9.67 -20.15
N TYR A 248 -18.65 -8.95 -21.24
CA TYR A 248 -19.48 -9.07 -22.44
C TYR A 248 -19.21 -10.36 -23.21
N TRP A 249 -17.98 -10.88 -23.18
CA TRP A 249 -17.68 -12.18 -23.78
C TRP A 249 -18.35 -13.33 -23.02
N VAL A 250 -18.36 -13.26 -21.69
CA VAL A 250 -19.05 -14.26 -20.83
C VAL A 250 -20.54 -14.29 -21.11
N THR A 251 -21.18 -13.13 -21.27
CA THR A 251 -22.61 -13.06 -21.64
C THR A 251 -22.85 -13.49 -23.09
N LEU A 252 -21.96 -13.13 -24.03
CA LEU A 252 -22.10 -13.50 -25.44
C LEU A 252 -21.99 -15.01 -25.69
N PHE A 253 -21.12 -15.70 -24.95
CA PHE A 253 -20.93 -17.15 -25.06
C PHE A 253 -21.86 -17.98 -24.18
N ASP A 254 -22.81 -17.34 -23.50
CA ASP A 254 -23.77 -17.98 -22.59
C ASP A 254 -23.07 -18.88 -21.55
N ILE A 255 -21.89 -18.43 -21.08
CA ILE A 255 -21.11 -19.17 -20.09
C ILE A 255 -21.85 -19.06 -18.75
N PRO A 256 -22.17 -20.19 -18.09
CA PRO A 256 -22.89 -20.16 -16.84
C PRO A 256 -22.07 -19.45 -15.76
N VAL A 257 -22.62 -18.37 -15.22
CA VAL A 257 -22.04 -17.61 -14.12
C VAL A 257 -22.75 -18.01 -12.83
N ARG A 258 -21.99 -18.39 -11.80
CA ARG A 258 -22.53 -18.81 -10.50
C ARG A 258 -22.31 -17.76 -9.42
#